data_AF-A0A7X9BYA2-F1
#
_entry.id   AF-A0A7X9BYA2-F1
#
_cell.length_a   1.000
_cell.length_b   1.000
_cell.length_c   1.000
_cell.angle_alpha   90.00
_cell.angle_beta   90.00
_cell.angle_gamma   90.00
#
_symmetry.space_group_name_H-M   'P 1'
#
loop_
_entity.id
_entity.type
_entity.pdbx_description
1 polymer ?
#
loop_
_entity_poly.entity_id
_entity_poly.type
_entity_poly.pdbx_seq_one_letter_code
_entity_poly.pdbx_strand_id
1 'polypeptide(L)' 'MKFKDYGRSARIELARIAKELGMKYIGYNPSAQQVSLEYKGKGVTYHVDELVAAYQESTRVN' A
#
# COMPACT_ATOMS: atom_id res chain seq x y z
N MET A 1 -9.31 10.00 -4.32
CA MET A 1 -8.33 10.62 -3.40
C MET A 1 -7.23 11.28 -4.20
N LYS A 2 -6.89 12.56 -3.98
CA LYS A 2 -5.79 13.25 -4.66
C LYS A 2 -4.59 13.37 -3.70
N PHE A 3 -3.54 12.58 -3.93
CA PHE A 3 -2.33 12.47 -3.08
C PHE A 3 -1.32 13.62 -3.27
N LYS A 4 -1.75 14.89 -3.37
CA LYS A 4 -0.83 15.99 -3.74
C LYS A 4 0.04 16.56 -2.61
N ASP A 5 -0.26 16.28 -1.33
CA ASP A 5 0.51 16.82 -0.19
C ASP A 5 1.02 15.77 0.82
N TYR A 6 1.04 14.49 0.46
CA TYR A 6 1.02 13.39 1.45
C TYR A 6 2.31 12.55 1.55
N GLY A 7 3.52 13.10 1.42
CA GLY A 7 4.75 12.28 1.47
C GLY A 7 4.86 11.39 2.74
N ARG A 8 4.73 11.97 3.94
CA ARG A 8 4.76 11.22 5.21
C ARG A 8 3.43 10.54 5.49
N SER A 9 2.33 11.24 5.26
CA SER A 9 0.97 10.76 5.55
C SER A 9 0.56 9.57 4.67
N ALA A 10 0.94 9.55 3.38
CA ALA A 10 0.70 8.42 2.49
C ALA A 10 1.52 7.20 2.89
N ARG A 11 2.78 7.37 3.33
CA ARG A 11 3.60 6.24 3.82
C ARG A 11 2.96 5.58 5.04
N ILE A 12 2.44 6.38 5.97
CA ILE A 12 1.75 5.87 7.16
C ILE A 12 0.51 5.07 6.73
N GLU A 13 -0.30 5.63 5.84
CA GLU A 13 -1.53 4.98 5.39
C GLU A 13 -1.25 3.71 4.58
N LEU A 14 -0.27 3.73 3.67
CA LEU A 14 0.14 2.55 2.90
C LEU A 14 0.72 1.45 3.80
N ALA A 15 1.46 1.83 4.84
CA ALA A 15 1.96 0.87 5.83
C ALA A 15 0.83 0.23 6.64
N ARG A 16 -0.20 1.00 7.01
CA ARG A 16 -1.41 0.49 7.67
C ARG A 16 -2.16 -0.49 6.77
N ILE A 17 -2.42 -0.10 5.52
CA ILE A 17 -3.09 -0.94 4.52
C ILE A 17 -2.33 -2.25 4.30
N ALA A 18 -1.01 -2.17 4.09
CA ALA A 18 -0.18 -3.36 3.93
C ALA A 18 -0.31 -4.33 5.11
N LYS A 19 -0.30 -3.80 6.34
CA LYS A 19 -0.47 -4.60 7.56
C LYS A 19 -1.84 -5.30 7.60
N GLU A 20 -2.91 -4.60 7.25
CA GLU A 20 -4.27 -5.16 7.22
C GLU A 20 -4.43 -6.26 6.16
N LEU A 21 -3.66 -6.17 5.07
CA LEU A 21 -3.56 -7.21 4.04
C LEU A 21 -2.56 -8.34 4.39
N GLY A 22 -1.97 -8.33 5.58
CA GLY A 22 -1.00 -9.34 6.01
C GLY A 22 0.36 -9.24 5.30
N MET A 23 0.72 -8.06 4.81
CA MET A 23 1.97 -7.76 4.14
C MET A 23 2.85 -6.81 4.97
N LYS A 24 4.16 -6.84 4.75
CA LYS A 24 5.12 -5.95 5.40
C LYS A 24 5.50 -4.82 4.48
N TYR A 25 5.37 -3.58 4.94
CA TYR A 25 5.76 -2.39 4.18
C TYR A 25 7.29 -2.27 4.05
N ILE A 26 7.79 -2.03 2.83
CA ILE A 26 9.21 -1.79 2.55
C ILE A 26 9.43 -0.32 2.18
N GLY A 27 8.64 0.23 1.25
CA GLY A 27 8.87 1.58 0.75
C GLY A 27 7.77 2.09 -0.18
N TYR A 28 7.80 3.40 -0.45
CA TYR A 28 6.86 4.09 -1.33
C TYR A 28 7.61 5.06 -2.23
N ASN A 29 7.42 4.90 -3.54
CA ASN A 29 7.89 5.81 -4.58
C ASN A 29 6.73 6.73 -5.02
N PRO A 30 6.71 8.01 -4.59
CA PRO A 30 5.64 8.94 -4.94
C PRO A 30 5.66 9.35 -6.41
N SER A 31 6.82 9.35 -7.08
CA SER A 31 6.91 9.72 -8.50
C SER A 31 6.28 8.65 -9.39
N ALA A 32 6.46 7.38 -9.05
CA ALA A 32 5.89 6.25 -9.77
C ALA A 32 4.52 5.80 -9.23
N GLN A 33 4.05 6.37 -8.12
CA GLN A 33 2.86 5.92 -7.39
C GLN A 33 2.93 4.41 -7.09
N GLN A 34 4.09 3.94 -6.62
CA GLN A 34 4.35 2.53 -6.37
C GLN A 34 4.73 2.28 -4.91
N VAL A 35 4.28 1.15 -4.39
CA VAL A 35 4.56 0.69 -3.03
C VAL A 35 5.21 -0.69 -3.10
N SER A 36 6.36 -0.83 -2.43
CA SER A 36 7.06 -2.09 -2.29
C SER A 36 6.73 -2.71 -0.94
N LEU A 37 6.36 -3.98 -0.96
CA LEU A 37 5.91 -4.78 0.16
C LEU A 37 6.64 -6.13 0.17
N GLU A 38 6.64 -6.81 1.31
CA GLU A 38 7.06 -8.20 1.44
C GLU A 38 5.85 -9.05 1.81
N TYR A 39 5.64 -10.14 1.08
CA TYR A 39 4.63 -11.14 1.39
C TYR A 39 5.25 -12.54 1.34
N LYS A 40 5.14 -13.28 2.45
CA LYS A 40 5.73 -14.63 2.60
C LYS A 40 7.22 -14.69 2.20
N GLY A 41 8.00 -13.68 2.60
CA GLY A 41 9.43 -13.59 2.30
C GLY A 41 9.78 -13.17 0.87
N LYS A 42 8.79 -12.81 0.03
CA LYS A 42 9.01 -12.31 -1.33
C LYS A 42 8.72 -10.82 -1.42
N GLY A 43 9.65 -10.06 -1.99
CA GLY A 43 9.43 -8.64 -2.33
C GLY A 43 8.51 -8.52 -3.53
N VAL A 44 7.46 -7.71 -3.39
CA VAL A 44 6.49 -7.39 -4.44
C VAL A 44 6.28 -5.88 -4.50
N THR A 45 6.05 -5.34 -5.69
CA THR A 45 5.77 -3.92 -5.89
C THR A 45 4.44 -3.80 -6.60
N TYR A 46 3.56 -2.98 -6.04
CA TYR A 46 2.24 -2.66 -6.60
C TYR A 46 2.18 -1.19 -6.98
N HIS A 47 1.30 -0.86 -7.92
CA HIS A 47 0.78 0.49 -7.95
C HIS A 47 -0.11 0.75 -6.73
N VAL A 48 -0.14 2.00 -6.27
CA VAL A 48 -0.88 2.38 -5.04
C VAL A 48 -2.37 2.08 -5.17
N ASP A 49 -2.96 2.29 -6.35
CA ASP A 49 -4.36 2.00 -6.63
C ASP A 49 -4.68 0.51 -6.55
N GLU A 50 -3.81 -0.36 -7.04
CA GLU A 50 -3.95 -1.83 -6.92
C GLU A 50 -3.99 -2.27 -5.46
N LEU A 51 -3.07 -1.75 -4.63
CA LEU A 51 -3.03 -2.06 -3.20
C LEU A 51 -4.31 -1.59 -2.49
N VAL A 52 -4.77 -0.37 -2.80
CA VAL A 52 -5.99 0.20 -2.22
C VAL A 52 -7.22 -0.58 -2.66
N ALA A 53 -7.29 -1.05 -3.91
CA ALA A 53 -8.38 -1.89 -4.39
C ALA A 53 -8.45 -3.22 -3.64
N ALA A 54 -7.31 -3.91 -3.49
CA ALA A 54 -7.23 -5.15 -2.71
C ALA A 54 -7.68 -4.95 -1.25
N TYR A 55 -7.32 -3.81 -0.65
CA TYR A 55 -7.78 -3.45 0.69
C TYR A 55 -9.30 -3.27 0.78
N GLN A 56 -9.88 -2.53 -0.17
CA GLN A 56 -11.33 -2.30 -0.22
C GLN A 56 -12.10 -3.60 -0.46
N GLU A 57 -11.55 -4.51 -1.26
CA GLU A 57 -12.13 -5.83 -1.45
C GLU A 57 -12.08 -6.65 -0.16
N SER A 58 -10.93 -6.67 0.53
CA SER A 58 -10.79 -7.41 1.80
C SER A 58 -11.74 -6.92 2.91
N THR A 59 -12.05 -5.62 2.93
CA THR A 59 -12.93 -4.99 3.94
C THR A 59 -14.42 -5.10 3.62
N ARG A 60 -14.80 -5.40 2.37
CA ARG A 60 -16.20 -5.64 1.98
C ARG A 60 -16.69 -7.06 2.29
N VAL A 61 -15.76 -8.00 2.44
CA VAL A 61 -16.05 -9.42 2.62
C VAL A 61 -16.04 -9.81 4.11
N ASN A 62 -15.64 -8.89 5.00
CA ASN A 62 -15.76 -8.98 6.46
C ASN A 62 -16.98 -8.18 6.96
#